data_AF-A0C606-F1
#
_entry.id   AF-A0C606-F1
#
_cell.length_a   1.000
_cell.length_b   1.000
_cell.length_c   1.000
_cell.angle_alpha   90.00
_cell.angle_beta   90.00
_cell.angle_gamma   90.00
#
_symmetry.space_group_name_H-M   'P 1'
#
loop_
_entity.id
_entity.type
_entity.pdbx_description
1 polymer ?
#
loop_
_entity_poly.entity_id
_entity_poly.type
_entity_poly.pdbx_seq_one_letter_code
_entity_poly.pdbx_strand_id
1 'polypeptide(L)'
;MEAFLLQLIRKPLLNQTQITLTMSQQMKEINDDGSKRGLFCRKKIKIDQNDNHRNYFDGISKVRCENEEQKEENLGNKNDMNLSFEEQKQDLILEYHLENSIQYISGETLVLFKMTMQVQNMKLNHVLLYDCRYQYEFQGGHIRGATHLNHLINLSEELFGVTQQSKKIVVLYCEFSIKRSKEKYFEIRQLDRSMNIYPKLTYKNLYILSKGYSEFYKKFQHMCNGCYVRMDDPTYEQELEQEEEIRNIAKQKNKLKQIQRITGCLI
;
A
#
# COMPACT_ATOMS: atom_id res chain seq x y z
N MET A 1 -41.89 -18.49 49.15
CA MET A 1 -42.35 -19.85 48.81
C MET A 1 -43.35 -19.73 47.68
N GLU A 2 -42.89 -20.15 46.50
CA GLU A 2 -43.63 -20.73 45.38
C GLU A 2 -45.11 -20.34 45.19
N ALA A 3 -45.40 -19.57 44.12
CA ALA A 3 -46.61 -19.68 43.27
C ALA A 3 -46.93 -18.42 42.43
N PHE A 4 -45.95 -17.56 42.08
CA PHE A 4 -46.18 -16.47 41.10
C PHE A 4 -45.24 -16.53 39.89
N LEU A 5 -44.63 -17.70 39.65
CA LEU A 5 -43.63 -17.93 38.61
C LEU A 5 -44.13 -18.73 37.39
N LEU A 6 -45.45 -18.90 37.22
CA LEU A 6 -46.03 -19.70 36.12
C LEU A 6 -47.24 -19.04 35.43
N GLN A 7 -47.15 -17.74 35.10
CA GLN A 7 -48.15 -17.09 34.24
C GLN A 7 -47.59 -16.19 33.13
N LEU A 8 -46.29 -16.28 32.82
CA LEU A 8 -45.67 -15.55 31.70
C LEU A 8 -45.21 -16.44 30.52
N ILE A 9 -45.71 -17.67 30.42
CA ILE A 9 -45.48 -18.54 29.26
C ILE A 9 -46.83 -18.85 28.60
N ARG A 10 -47.43 -17.83 27.97
CA ARG A 10 -48.46 -17.98 26.93
C ARG A 10 -48.70 -16.63 26.26
N LYS A 11 -47.86 -16.30 25.28
CA LYS A 11 -48.25 -15.40 24.19
C LYS A 11 -47.81 -16.00 22.84
N PRO A 12 -48.70 -15.96 21.84
CA PRO A 12 -48.49 -16.63 20.55
C PRO A 12 -47.51 -15.86 19.65
N LEU A 13 -46.79 -16.63 18.82
CA LEU A 13 -46.00 -16.17 17.69
C LEU A 13 -46.84 -15.31 16.75
N LEU A 14 -46.46 -14.05 16.59
CA LEU A 14 -47.03 -13.14 15.59
C LEU A 14 -45.96 -12.83 14.52
N ASN A 15 -46.26 -13.35 13.32
CA ASN A 15 -45.72 -13.13 11.98
C ASN A 15 -44.57 -12.12 11.77
N GLN A 16 -43.44 -12.61 11.26
CA GLN A 16 -42.25 -11.87 10.82
C GLN A 16 -42.36 -11.25 9.41
N THR A 17 -43.55 -10.93 8.89
CA THR A 17 -43.75 -10.46 7.51
C THR A 17 -44.22 -9.01 7.37
N GLN A 18 -44.06 -8.16 8.39
CA GLN A 18 -44.49 -6.74 8.32
C GLN A 18 -43.40 -5.68 8.63
N ILE A 19 -42.11 -6.02 8.56
CA ILE A 19 -41.03 -5.04 8.85
C ILE A 19 -40.26 -4.57 7.59
N THR A 20 -40.60 -5.05 6.39
CA THR A 20 -39.85 -4.71 5.15
C THR A 20 -40.47 -3.61 4.27
N LEU A 21 -41.40 -2.79 4.79
CA LEU A 21 -42.16 -1.83 3.96
C LEU A 21 -42.12 -0.36 4.37
N THR A 22 -41.19 0.06 5.25
CA THR A 22 -41.11 1.47 5.68
C THR A 22 -39.75 2.15 5.57
N MET A 23 -38.71 1.49 5.03
CA MET A 23 -37.38 2.12 4.83
C MET A 23 -36.98 2.30 3.35
N SER A 24 -37.91 2.14 2.41
CA SER A 24 -37.71 2.34 0.97
C SER A 24 -38.34 3.62 0.41
N GLN A 25 -38.89 4.51 1.25
CA GLN A 25 -39.61 5.72 0.84
C GLN A 25 -39.00 7.07 1.28
N GLN A 26 -37.76 7.11 1.75
CA GLN A 26 -37.06 8.38 2.00
C GLN A 26 -35.63 8.35 1.48
N MET A 27 -35.46 8.42 0.14
CA MET A 27 -34.27 8.97 -0.55
C MET A 27 -34.50 9.09 -2.08
N LYS A 28 -35.69 9.55 -2.48
CA LYS A 28 -35.93 10.11 -3.82
C LYS A 28 -36.41 11.54 -3.62
N GLU A 29 -35.52 12.50 -3.88
CA GLU A 29 -35.75 13.89 -4.29
C GLU A 29 -34.55 14.76 -3.89
N ILE A 30 -33.47 14.72 -4.67
CA ILE A 30 -32.63 15.89 -4.98
C ILE A 30 -32.08 15.66 -6.40
N ASN A 31 -32.82 16.12 -7.41
CA ASN A 31 -32.28 16.45 -8.72
C ASN A 31 -32.49 17.96 -8.93
N ASP A 32 -31.61 18.53 -9.75
CA ASP A 32 -31.62 19.88 -10.35
C ASP A 32 -30.81 20.96 -9.62
N ASP A 33 -29.50 21.05 -9.94
CA ASP A 33 -29.01 22.17 -10.75
C ASP A 33 -27.69 21.80 -11.46
N GLY A 34 -27.54 22.27 -12.70
CA GLY A 34 -26.65 21.73 -13.70
C GLY A 34 -25.22 22.28 -13.71
N SER A 35 -24.33 21.53 -14.37
CA SER A 35 -23.23 22.15 -15.12
C SER A 35 -22.77 21.24 -16.26
N LYS A 36 -23.03 21.69 -17.48
CA LYS A 36 -22.55 21.14 -18.73
C LYS A 36 -21.04 21.37 -18.85
N ARG A 37 -20.26 20.35 -19.22
CA ARG A 37 -19.17 20.38 -20.22
C ARG A 37 -18.43 19.04 -20.27
N GLY A 38 -18.40 18.43 -21.44
CA GLY A 38 -17.62 17.22 -21.70
C GLY A 38 -17.95 16.60 -23.06
N LEU A 39 -17.80 17.36 -24.15
CA LEU A 39 -17.84 16.78 -25.49
C LEU A 39 -16.57 15.95 -25.72
N PHE A 40 -16.83 14.67 -25.98
CA PHE A 40 -16.05 13.69 -26.73
C PHE A 40 -14.90 14.24 -27.58
N CYS A 41 -13.71 13.67 -27.40
CA CYS A 41 -12.73 13.54 -28.47
C CYS A 41 -12.20 12.11 -28.51
N ARG A 42 -12.86 11.27 -29.31
CA ARG A 42 -12.29 10.02 -29.84
C ARG A 42 -11.26 10.40 -30.91
N LYS A 43 -9.99 10.06 -30.73
CA LYS A 43 -9.09 9.84 -31.86
C LYS A 43 -8.50 8.44 -31.77
N LYS A 44 -8.95 7.59 -32.69
CA LYS A 44 -8.28 6.36 -33.10
C LYS A 44 -6.97 6.77 -33.78
N ILE A 45 -5.86 6.15 -33.41
CA ILE A 45 -4.66 6.10 -34.25
C ILE A 45 -4.32 4.62 -34.42
N LYS A 46 -4.43 4.14 -35.65
CA LYS A 46 -3.78 2.93 -36.15
C LYS A 46 -2.32 3.30 -36.43
N ILE A 47 -1.37 2.46 -36.06
CA ILE A 47 -0.03 2.48 -36.65
C ILE A 47 0.34 1.05 -37.01
N ASP A 48 0.67 0.89 -38.29
CA ASP A 48 1.00 -0.33 -38.99
C ASP A 48 2.38 -0.90 -38.59
N GLN A 49 2.51 -2.20 -38.79
CA GLN A 49 3.78 -2.91 -38.89
C GLN A 49 4.46 -2.53 -40.21
N ASN A 50 5.74 -2.13 -40.21
CA ASN A 50 6.86 -2.95 -40.70
C ASN A 50 8.17 -2.14 -40.95
N ASP A 51 9.26 -2.90 -40.88
CA ASP A 51 10.56 -2.75 -41.56
C ASP A 51 11.72 -1.94 -40.93
N ASN A 52 12.70 -2.73 -40.46
CA ASN A 52 14.13 -2.71 -40.80
C ASN A 52 14.85 -1.37 -40.93
N HIS A 53 15.85 -1.12 -40.06
CA HIS A 53 17.21 -0.85 -40.53
C HIS A 53 18.28 -1.08 -39.43
N ARG A 54 19.43 -1.52 -39.94
CA ARG A 54 20.67 -2.03 -39.32
C ARG A 54 21.48 -1.07 -38.43
N ASN A 55 22.20 -1.72 -37.50
CA ASN A 55 23.63 -1.62 -37.12
C ASN A 55 24.30 -0.26 -36.88
N TYR A 56 24.90 -0.10 -35.70
CA TYR A 56 26.31 0.25 -35.40
C TYR A 56 26.37 0.63 -33.90
N PHE A 57 27.23 0.11 -33.02
CA PHE A 57 28.67 -0.18 -33.16
C PHE A 57 29.10 -1.28 -32.18
N ASP A 58 29.95 -2.17 -32.69
CA ASP A 58 30.79 -3.14 -31.98
C ASP A 58 32.06 -2.49 -31.38
N GLY A 59 32.69 -3.19 -30.43
CA GLY A 59 34.09 -3.03 -30.01
C GLY A 59 34.21 -2.53 -28.57
N ILE A 60 34.91 -3.17 -27.64
CA ILE A 60 36.23 -3.82 -27.77
C ILE A 60 36.35 -5.04 -26.82
N SER A 61 36.60 -6.20 -27.44
CA SER A 61 37.58 -7.26 -27.17
C SER A 61 37.90 -7.80 -25.76
N LYS A 62 37.58 -9.10 -25.61
CA LYS A 62 38.31 -10.21 -24.95
C LYS A 62 39.77 -9.95 -24.51
N VAL A 63 40.11 -10.35 -23.28
CA VAL A 63 41.31 -11.17 -22.97
C VAL A 63 41.03 -12.16 -21.82
N ARG A 64 41.35 -13.42 -22.15
CA ARG A 64 41.60 -14.69 -21.43
C ARG A 64 41.91 -14.65 -19.91
N CYS A 65 41.33 -15.60 -19.17
CA CYS A 65 41.75 -16.01 -17.82
C CYS A 65 42.51 -17.35 -17.90
N GLU A 66 43.69 -17.44 -17.28
CA GLU A 66 44.39 -18.69 -16.91
C GLU A 66 45.20 -18.44 -15.61
N ASN A 67 44.94 -19.29 -14.59
CA ASN A 67 45.82 -19.87 -13.53
C ASN A 67 46.57 -18.91 -12.55
N GLU A 68 46.95 -19.20 -11.29
CA GLU A 68 46.87 -20.30 -10.31
C GLU A 68 47.39 -19.74 -8.95
N GLU A 69 46.90 -20.29 -7.84
CA GLU A 69 47.41 -20.50 -6.46
C GLU A 69 48.56 -19.71 -5.74
N GLN A 70 48.23 -19.33 -4.47
CA GLN A 70 48.97 -19.37 -3.19
C GLN A 70 50.23 -18.50 -2.89
N LYS A 71 50.18 -17.70 -1.80
CA LYS A 71 51.06 -17.78 -0.59
C LYS A 71 50.78 -16.68 0.46
N GLU A 72 50.79 -17.08 1.73
CA GLU A 72 50.78 -16.23 2.94
C GLU A 72 52.15 -15.56 3.18
N GLU A 73 52.17 -14.37 3.80
CA GLU A 73 53.07 -14.02 4.93
C GLU A 73 52.74 -12.64 5.54
N ASN A 74 52.84 -12.56 6.87
CA ASN A 74 52.53 -11.41 7.74
C ASN A 74 53.67 -10.39 7.82
N LEU A 75 53.36 -9.08 7.87
CA LEU A 75 54.09 -8.13 8.72
C LEU A 75 53.23 -6.92 9.08
N GLY A 76 53.22 -6.59 10.37
CA GLY A 76 52.26 -5.66 10.95
C GLY A 76 52.46 -4.19 10.63
N ASN A 77 51.38 -3.43 10.80
CA ASN A 77 51.43 -2.05 11.30
C ASN A 77 50.14 -1.77 12.07
N LYS A 78 50.25 -1.71 13.40
CA LYS A 78 49.36 -0.88 14.20
C LYS A 78 49.79 0.55 13.92
N ASN A 79 48.90 1.34 13.33
CA ASN A 79 48.52 2.69 13.78
C ASN A 79 47.73 3.40 12.67
N ASP A 80 46.63 4.01 13.11
CA ASP A 80 46.01 5.20 12.52
C ASP A 80 45.35 5.07 11.15
N MET A 81 44.15 4.48 11.12
CA MET A 81 43.03 4.96 10.28
C MET A 81 41.69 4.61 10.94
N ASN A 82 41.44 5.19 12.12
CA ASN A 82 40.08 5.45 12.61
C ASN A 82 39.47 6.65 11.85
N LEU A 83 39.61 6.65 10.52
CA LEU A 83 39.12 7.71 9.64
C LEU A 83 38.16 7.07 8.63
N SER A 84 36.89 7.45 8.77
CA SER A 84 35.78 7.17 7.85
C SER A 84 35.22 5.73 7.81
N PHE A 85 34.86 5.19 8.97
CA PHE A 85 33.73 4.23 9.05
C PHE A 85 32.42 4.97 9.39
N GLU A 86 32.27 6.20 8.89
CA GLU A 86 30.95 6.73 8.59
C GLU A 86 30.68 6.36 7.14
N GLU A 87 30.14 5.16 6.93
CA GLU A 87 29.44 4.84 5.69
C GLU A 87 28.51 6.03 5.42
N GLN A 88 28.75 6.72 4.32
CA GLN A 88 27.88 7.74 3.78
C GLN A 88 26.52 7.09 3.57
N LYS A 89 25.70 7.13 4.62
CA LYS A 89 24.35 6.56 4.66
C LYS A 89 23.46 7.51 3.87
N GLN A 90 23.70 7.51 2.56
CA GLN A 90 22.95 8.28 1.60
C GLN A 90 21.52 7.78 1.73
N ASP A 91 20.63 8.68 2.15
CA ASP A 91 19.21 8.34 2.26
C ASP A 91 18.78 7.87 0.86
N LEU A 92 18.44 6.58 0.75
CA LEU A 92 17.96 5.99 -0.50
C LEU A 92 16.64 6.69 -0.85
N ILE A 93 16.70 7.64 -1.78
CA ILE A 93 15.55 8.37 -2.29
C ILE A 93 15.20 7.76 -3.65
N LEU A 94 13.94 7.36 -3.82
CA LEU A 94 13.44 6.88 -5.10
C LEU A 94 13.13 8.06 -6.02
N GLU A 95 13.27 7.87 -7.33
CA GLU A 95 12.71 8.83 -8.29
C GLU A 95 11.18 8.82 -8.18
N TYR A 96 10.57 9.99 -7.99
CA TYR A 96 9.13 10.12 -7.81
C TYR A 96 8.57 11.34 -8.53
N HIS A 97 7.27 11.27 -8.85
CA HIS A 97 6.46 12.38 -9.28
C HIS A 97 5.63 12.93 -8.10
N LEU A 98 5.53 14.25 -7.95
CA LEU A 98 4.73 14.87 -6.90
C LEU A 98 3.38 15.34 -7.46
N GLU A 99 2.28 14.87 -6.87
CA GLU A 99 0.94 15.33 -7.21
C GLU A 99 0.14 15.58 -5.92
N ASN A 100 -0.45 16.77 -5.77
CA ASN A 100 -1.29 17.10 -4.62
C ASN A 100 -0.62 16.80 -3.26
N SER A 101 0.68 17.11 -3.13
CA SER A 101 1.52 16.84 -1.94
C SER A 101 1.75 15.35 -1.62
N ILE A 102 1.49 14.45 -2.58
CA ILE A 102 1.74 13.01 -2.48
C ILE A 102 2.87 12.64 -3.45
N GLN A 103 3.82 11.84 -2.98
CA GLN A 103 4.91 11.33 -3.79
C GLN A 103 4.49 10.00 -4.44
N TYR A 104 4.60 9.90 -5.76
CA TYR A 104 4.25 8.70 -6.53
C TYR A 104 5.48 8.12 -7.22
N ILE A 105 5.63 6.80 -7.15
CA ILE A 105 6.66 6.07 -7.90
C ILE A 105 6.02 5.26 -9.03
N SER A 106 6.77 5.02 -10.09
CA SER A 106 6.37 4.11 -11.16
C SER A 106 6.62 2.64 -10.78
N GLY A 107 6.00 1.72 -11.52
CA GLY A 107 6.30 0.29 -11.36
C GLY A 107 7.74 -0.03 -11.75
N GLU A 108 8.23 0.64 -12.79
CA GLU A 108 9.60 0.61 -13.28
C GLU A 108 10.59 1.00 -12.17
N THR A 109 10.33 2.12 -11.47
CA THR A 109 11.14 2.57 -10.32
C THR A 109 11.18 1.53 -9.20
N LEU A 110 10.04 0.93 -8.86
CA LEU A 110 9.97 -0.09 -7.81
C LEU A 110 10.75 -1.35 -8.19
N VAL A 111 10.65 -1.80 -9.44
CA VAL A 111 11.39 -2.96 -9.95
C VAL A 111 12.88 -2.68 -9.95
N LEU A 112 13.30 -1.55 -10.51
CA LEU A 112 14.70 -1.14 -10.54
C LEU A 112 15.29 -1.12 -9.13
N PHE A 113 14.58 -0.50 -8.18
CA PHE A 113 15.01 -0.44 -6.79
C PHE A 113 15.17 -1.84 -6.18
N LYS A 114 14.19 -2.74 -6.35
CA LYS A 114 14.26 -4.11 -5.81
C LYS A 114 15.42 -4.90 -6.42
N MET A 115 15.66 -4.77 -7.72
CA MET A 115 16.78 -5.41 -8.41
C MET A 115 18.13 -4.89 -7.90
N THR A 116 18.27 -3.57 -7.74
CA THR A 116 19.48 -2.95 -7.18
C THR A 116 19.79 -3.46 -5.77
N MET A 117 18.79 -3.50 -4.89
CA MET A 117 18.95 -4.03 -3.53
C MET A 117 19.36 -5.50 -3.51
N GLN A 118 18.80 -6.31 -4.41
CA GLN A 118 19.16 -7.72 -4.54
C GLN A 118 20.60 -7.90 -5.01
N VAL A 119 21.05 -7.16 -6.03
CA VAL A 119 22.43 -7.22 -6.55
C VAL A 119 23.44 -6.75 -5.49
N GLN A 120 23.09 -5.75 -4.69
CA GLN A 120 23.94 -5.22 -3.64
C GLN A 120 23.94 -6.08 -2.35
N ASN A 121 23.25 -7.23 -2.33
CA ASN A 121 23.04 -8.05 -1.14
C ASN A 121 22.56 -7.26 0.09
N MET A 122 21.90 -6.12 -0.12
CA MET A 122 21.36 -5.29 0.93
C MET A 122 20.04 -5.89 1.41
N LYS A 123 19.84 -5.95 2.74
CA LYS A 123 18.57 -6.43 3.28
C LYS A 123 17.43 -5.54 2.80
N LEU A 124 16.42 -6.14 2.15
CA LEU A 124 15.16 -5.49 1.76
C LEU A 124 14.37 -4.93 2.96
N ASN A 125 14.84 -5.15 4.19
CA ASN A 125 14.30 -4.61 5.44
C ASN A 125 14.20 -3.07 5.45
N HIS A 126 14.84 -2.39 4.49
CA HIS A 126 14.74 -0.95 4.27
C HIS A 126 13.49 -0.51 3.50
N VAL A 127 12.66 -1.43 2.99
CA VAL A 127 11.41 -1.09 2.29
C VAL A 127 10.22 -1.81 2.91
N LEU A 128 9.24 -1.02 3.30
CA LEU A 128 7.90 -1.49 3.67
C LEU A 128 6.99 -1.30 2.46
N LEU A 129 6.63 -2.42 1.82
CA LEU A 129 5.70 -2.42 0.70
C LEU A 129 4.34 -2.88 1.22
N TYR A 130 3.35 -1.99 1.24
CA TYR A 130 2.02 -2.28 1.78
C TYR A 130 0.96 -2.35 0.69
N ASP A 131 0.21 -3.45 0.69
CA ASP A 131 -0.99 -3.62 -0.09
C ASP A 131 -2.22 -3.19 0.73
N CYS A 132 -2.92 -2.15 0.28
CA CYS A 132 -4.10 -1.59 0.93
C CYS A 132 -5.42 -2.10 0.32
N ARG A 133 -5.38 -3.20 -0.45
CA ARG A 133 -6.57 -3.89 -0.97
C ARG A 133 -7.26 -4.73 0.11
N TYR A 134 -8.40 -5.31 -0.22
CA TYR A 134 -9.06 -6.29 0.65
C TYR A 134 -8.25 -7.58 0.72
N GLN A 135 -8.52 -8.39 1.74
CA GLN A 135 -7.71 -9.57 2.03
C GLN A 135 -7.81 -10.60 0.89
N TYR A 136 -9.00 -10.83 0.34
CA TYR A 136 -9.16 -11.77 -0.79
C TYR A 136 -8.39 -11.32 -2.04
N GLU A 137 -8.34 -10.01 -2.33
CA GLU A 137 -7.54 -9.46 -3.44
C GLU A 137 -6.04 -9.70 -3.24
N PHE A 138 -5.56 -9.55 -2.01
CA PHE A 138 -4.15 -9.79 -1.65
C PHE A 138 -3.79 -11.28 -1.71
N GLN A 139 -4.65 -12.14 -1.18
CA GLN A 139 -4.46 -13.59 -1.18
C GLN A 139 -4.51 -14.16 -2.61
N GLY A 140 -5.39 -13.62 -3.46
CA GLY A 140 -5.47 -13.97 -4.88
C GLY A 140 -4.18 -13.64 -5.64
N GLY A 141 -3.51 -12.56 -5.26
CA GLY A 141 -2.13 -12.30 -5.61
C GLY A 141 -1.67 -10.88 -5.33
N HIS A 142 -0.38 -10.69 -5.11
CA HIS A 142 0.23 -9.44 -4.65
C HIS A 142 1.69 -9.31 -5.10
N ILE A 143 2.29 -8.12 -4.97
CA ILE A 143 3.70 -7.90 -5.30
C ILE A 143 4.59 -8.66 -4.31
N ARG A 144 5.61 -9.36 -4.78
CA ARG A 144 6.52 -10.16 -3.91
C ARG A 144 7.11 -9.32 -2.78
N GLY A 145 6.96 -9.80 -1.55
CA GLY A 145 7.44 -9.12 -0.35
C GLY A 145 6.57 -7.95 0.11
N ALA A 146 5.34 -7.82 -0.41
CA ALA A 146 4.36 -6.90 0.13
C ALA A 146 3.69 -7.49 1.39
N THR A 147 3.38 -6.62 2.35
CA THR A 147 2.58 -6.93 3.53
C THR A 147 1.16 -6.40 3.32
N HIS A 148 0.15 -7.22 3.62
CA HIS A 148 -1.24 -6.76 3.60
C HIS A 148 -1.51 -5.81 4.77
N LEU A 149 -2.03 -4.62 4.47
CA LEU A 149 -2.33 -3.59 5.46
C LEU A 149 -3.81 -3.62 5.82
N ASN A 150 -4.17 -4.50 6.76
CA ASN A 150 -5.53 -4.70 7.22
C ASN A 150 -6.16 -3.39 7.79
N HIS A 151 -7.46 -3.19 7.57
CA HIS A 151 -8.23 -2.09 8.13
C HIS A 151 -8.24 -2.02 9.66
N LEU A 152 -8.06 -3.16 10.34
CA LEU A 152 -8.03 -3.27 11.80
C LEU A 152 -6.63 -3.05 12.39
N ILE A 153 -5.60 -2.89 11.55
CA ILE A 153 -4.23 -2.80 12.04
C ILE A 153 -4.00 -1.54 12.86
N ASN A 154 -3.27 -1.68 13.96
CA ASN A 154 -2.79 -0.54 14.72
C ASN A 154 -1.58 0.07 13.99
N LEU A 155 -1.83 1.06 13.13
CA LEU A 155 -0.76 1.73 12.36
C LEU A 155 0.36 2.30 13.24
N SER A 156 0.04 2.72 14.47
CA SER A 156 1.05 3.26 15.39
C SER A 156 2.04 2.20 15.84
N GLU A 157 1.56 0.99 16.13
CA GLU A 157 2.40 -0.13 16.51
C GLU A 157 3.12 -0.72 15.29
N GLU A 158 2.39 -0.88 14.18
CA GLU A 158 2.91 -1.42 12.91
C GLU A 158 4.02 -0.54 12.33
N LEU A 159 3.96 0.79 12.47
CA LEU A 159 4.93 1.71 11.87
C LEU A 159 5.88 2.35 12.88
N PHE A 160 5.51 2.50 14.14
CA PHE A 160 6.31 3.24 15.13
C PHE A 160 6.68 2.39 16.35
N GLY A 161 6.46 1.08 16.30
CA GLY A 161 6.96 0.14 17.30
C GLY A 161 8.49 0.19 17.46
N VAL A 162 8.97 -0.22 18.65
CA VAL A 162 10.36 -0.12 19.12
C VAL A 162 11.39 -0.66 18.12
N THR A 163 11.01 -1.60 17.26
CA THR A 163 11.87 -2.31 16.31
C THR A 163 11.99 -1.66 14.93
N GLN A 164 11.25 -0.57 14.63
CA GLN A 164 11.16 -0.03 13.27
C GLN A 164 12.00 1.23 12.98
N GLN A 165 12.89 1.64 13.88
CA GLN A 165 13.64 2.90 13.77
C GLN A 165 14.67 2.99 12.63
N SER A 166 14.85 1.95 11.81
CA SER A 166 15.77 1.98 10.66
C SER A 166 15.09 2.58 9.43
N LYS A 167 15.11 3.91 9.24
CA LYS A 167 14.75 4.66 8.00
C LYS A 167 14.23 3.78 6.85
N LYS A 168 12.94 3.43 6.87
CA LYS A 168 12.34 2.58 5.84
C LYS A 168 11.65 3.45 4.80
N ILE A 169 11.92 3.16 3.53
CA ILE A 169 11.08 3.63 2.43
C ILE A 169 9.73 2.92 2.59
N VAL A 170 8.63 3.66 2.56
CA VAL A 170 7.28 3.09 2.62
C VAL A 170 6.63 3.29 1.27
N VAL A 171 6.15 2.21 0.67
CA VAL A 171 5.42 2.22 -0.60
C VAL A 171 4.03 1.65 -0.36
N LEU A 172 3.01 2.45 -0.62
CA LEU A 172 1.61 2.03 -0.52
C LEU A 172 1.04 1.80 -1.91
N TYR A 173 0.19 0.78 -2.06
CA TYR A 173 -0.58 0.60 -3.27
C TYR A 173 -1.95 0.01 -2.98
N CYS A 174 -2.88 0.17 -3.91
CA CYS A 174 -4.09 -0.65 -3.94
C CYS A 174 -4.32 -1.14 -5.38
N GLU A 175 -5.56 -1.44 -5.77
CA GLU A 175 -5.83 -1.92 -7.13
C GLU A 175 -5.41 -0.91 -8.21
N PHE A 176 -5.88 0.34 -8.07
CA PHE A 176 -5.56 1.44 -8.99
C PHE A 176 -4.77 2.59 -8.35
N SER A 177 -4.52 2.52 -7.04
CA SER A 177 -3.88 3.57 -6.24
C SER A 177 -4.56 4.94 -6.24
N ILE A 178 -5.88 4.98 -6.47
CA ILE A 178 -6.67 6.23 -6.54
C ILE A 178 -7.27 6.62 -5.18
N LYS A 179 -7.82 5.65 -4.43
CA LYS A 179 -8.61 5.91 -3.22
C LYS A 179 -7.99 5.28 -1.97
N ARG A 180 -7.97 3.95 -1.88
CA ARG A 180 -7.57 3.20 -0.67
C ARG A 180 -6.15 3.50 -0.21
N SER A 181 -5.17 3.52 -1.12
CA SER A 181 -3.78 3.88 -0.80
C SER A 181 -3.62 5.35 -0.38
N LYS A 182 -4.35 6.28 -1.01
CA LYS A 182 -4.33 7.70 -0.64
C LYS A 182 -4.92 7.94 0.75
N GLU A 183 -6.04 7.28 1.08
CA GLU A 183 -6.60 7.30 2.43
C GLU A 183 -5.54 6.88 3.47
N LYS A 184 -4.84 5.77 3.23
CA LYS A 184 -3.77 5.29 4.11
C LYS A 184 -2.54 6.20 4.15
N TYR A 185 -2.15 6.80 3.03
CA TYR A 185 -1.05 7.78 2.97
C TYR A 185 -1.30 8.94 3.93
N PHE A 186 -2.49 9.54 3.90
CA PHE A 186 -2.82 10.65 4.78
C PHE A 186 -2.94 10.22 6.24
N GLU A 187 -3.51 9.05 6.52
CA GLU A 187 -3.58 8.49 7.88
C GLU A 187 -2.17 8.30 8.48
N ILE A 188 -1.25 7.72 7.72
CA ILE A 188 0.15 7.53 8.14
C ILE A 188 0.85 8.88 8.35
N ARG A 189 0.67 9.83 7.42
CA ARG A 189 1.32 11.14 7.54
C ARG A 189 0.79 11.95 8.72
N GLN A 190 -0.52 11.87 9.00
CA GLN A 190 -1.11 12.50 10.17
C GLN A 190 -0.54 11.91 11.46
N LEU A 191 -0.43 10.58 11.52
CA LEU A 191 0.15 9.88 12.66
C LEU A 191 1.62 10.26 12.86
N ASP A 192 2.43 10.24 11.79
CA ASP A 192 3.85 10.62 11.82
C ASP A 192 4.04 12.06 12.34
N ARG A 193 3.17 12.99 11.93
CA ARG A 193 3.17 14.37 12.42
C ARG A 193 2.74 14.50 13.88
N SER A 194 1.82 13.67 14.36
CA SER A 194 1.42 13.69 15.77
C SER A 194 2.51 13.18 16.71
N MET A 195 3.43 12.36 16.19
CA MET A 195 4.53 11.74 16.95
C MET A 195 5.84 12.55 16.88
N ASN A 196 5.92 13.56 16.02
CA ASN A 196 7.15 14.32 15.76
C ASN A 196 6.97 15.83 15.92
N ILE A 197 8.02 16.49 16.42
CA ILE A 197 8.08 17.95 16.45
C ILE A 197 8.33 18.47 15.03
N TYR A 198 7.50 19.39 14.56
CA TYR A 198 7.65 20.02 13.25
C TYR A 198 9.04 20.66 13.09
N PRO A 199 9.72 20.53 11.93
CA PRO A 199 9.28 19.91 10.66
C PRO A 199 9.62 18.42 10.50
N LYS A 200 10.10 17.76 11.55
CA LYS A 200 10.59 16.37 11.50
C LYS A 200 9.50 15.38 11.05
N LEU A 201 9.94 14.35 10.32
CA LEU A 201 9.15 13.18 9.92
C LEU A 201 10.02 11.93 10.13
N THR A 202 9.41 10.86 10.61
CA THR A 202 10.02 9.53 10.63
C THR A 202 10.05 8.95 9.21
N TYR A 203 8.94 9.10 8.47
CA TYR A 203 8.76 8.56 7.13
C TYR A 203 8.80 9.66 6.07
N LYS A 204 10.01 10.17 5.82
CA LYS A 204 10.27 11.13 4.72
C LYS A 204 10.01 10.51 3.35
N ASN A 205 10.41 9.26 3.18
CA ASN A 205 10.32 8.48 1.94
C ASN A 205 9.04 7.64 1.94
N LEU A 206 7.88 8.32 1.91
CA LEU A 206 6.56 7.70 1.85
C LEU A 206 5.98 7.94 0.44
N TYR A 207 5.71 6.84 -0.27
CA TYR A 207 5.31 6.85 -1.67
C TYR A 207 4.01 6.09 -1.90
N ILE A 208 3.33 6.43 -2.99
CA ILE A 208 2.26 5.61 -3.58
C ILE A 208 2.74 5.02 -4.91
N LEU A 209 2.53 3.73 -5.13
CA LEU A 209 2.76 3.11 -6.43
C LEU A 209 1.70 3.61 -7.42
N SER A 210 2.12 4.37 -8.43
CA SER A 210 1.22 4.91 -9.45
C SER A 210 0.50 3.78 -10.19
N LYS A 211 -0.79 4.01 -10.50
CA LYS A 211 -1.69 3.07 -11.21
C LYS A 211 -1.94 1.72 -10.52
N GLY A 212 -1.36 1.48 -9.34
CA GLY A 212 -1.65 0.36 -8.47
C GLY A 212 -1.25 -1.02 -9.02
N TYR A 213 -1.77 -2.06 -8.35
CA TYR A 213 -1.47 -3.45 -8.67
C TYR A 213 -1.96 -3.85 -10.07
N SER A 214 -3.06 -3.25 -10.55
CA SER A 214 -3.63 -3.55 -11.87
C SER A 214 -2.64 -3.29 -13.01
N GLU A 215 -1.97 -2.13 -13.01
CA GLU A 215 -0.95 -1.83 -14.02
C GLU A 215 0.36 -2.57 -13.75
N PHE A 216 0.75 -2.69 -12.47
CA PHE A 216 1.97 -3.37 -12.08
C PHE A 216 1.97 -4.84 -12.52
N TYR A 217 0.87 -5.55 -12.27
CA TYR A 217 0.72 -6.96 -12.64
C TYR A 217 0.80 -7.17 -14.15
N LYS A 218 0.18 -6.29 -14.96
CA LYS A 218 0.24 -6.36 -16.43
C LYS A 218 1.66 -6.27 -16.98
N LYS A 219 2.50 -5.42 -16.38
CA LYS A 219 3.87 -5.18 -16.84
C LYS A 219 4.90 -6.11 -16.21
N PHE A 220 4.71 -6.45 -14.94
CA PHE A 220 5.72 -7.09 -14.08
C PHE A 220 5.14 -8.32 -13.38
N GLN A 221 4.41 -9.16 -14.10
CA GLN A 221 3.79 -10.38 -13.55
C GLN A 221 4.81 -11.30 -12.85
N HIS A 222 6.04 -11.38 -13.39
CA HIS A 222 7.14 -12.17 -12.79
C HIS A 222 7.60 -11.65 -11.40
N MET A 223 7.21 -10.44 -11.01
CA MET A 223 7.49 -9.84 -9.70
C MET A 223 6.33 -10.03 -8.71
N CYS A 224 5.27 -10.73 -9.10
CA CYS A 224 4.09 -10.96 -8.29
C CYS A 224 4.02 -12.42 -7.81
N ASN A 225 3.25 -12.63 -6.75
CA ASN A 225 2.77 -13.93 -6.30
C ASN A 225 1.29 -14.04 -6.66
N GLY A 226 0.87 -15.20 -7.17
CA GLY A 226 -0.52 -15.43 -7.55
C GLY A 226 -0.97 -14.61 -8.78
N CYS A 227 -2.28 -14.40 -8.86
CA CYS A 227 -2.97 -13.77 -9.98
C CYS A 227 -3.45 -12.35 -9.65
N TYR A 228 -4.04 -11.67 -10.64
CA TYR A 228 -4.77 -10.43 -10.40
C TYR A 228 -6.23 -10.74 -10.12
N VAL A 229 -6.65 -10.54 -8.86
CA VAL A 229 -8.05 -10.60 -8.42
C VAL A 229 -8.55 -9.16 -8.23
N ARG A 230 -9.70 -8.88 -8.83
CA ARG A 230 -10.36 -7.56 -8.77
C ARG A 230 -11.23 -7.45 -7.54
N MET A 231 -11.48 -6.22 -7.11
CA MET A 231 -12.40 -5.94 -6.01
C MET A 231 -13.85 -6.34 -6.33
N ASP A 232 -14.28 -6.25 -7.59
CA ASP A 232 -15.64 -6.54 -8.04
C ASP A 232 -15.81 -7.96 -8.60
N ASP A 233 -14.92 -8.89 -8.23
CA ASP A 233 -15.01 -10.27 -8.65
C ASP A 233 -16.23 -10.96 -8.00
N PRO A 234 -17.20 -11.49 -8.79
CA PRO A 234 -18.41 -12.11 -8.25
C PRO A 234 -18.16 -13.29 -7.31
N THR A 235 -16.99 -13.93 -7.41
CA THR A 235 -16.61 -15.05 -6.56
C THR A 235 -16.45 -14.64 -5.09
N TYR A 236 -16.18 -13.35 -4.83
CA TYR A 236 -15.83 -12.82 -3.51
C TYR A 236 -16.84 -11.77 -3.01
N GLU A 237 -18.08 -11.79 -3.52
CA GLU A 237 -19.12 -10.81 -3.16
C GLU A 237 -19.39 -10.78 -1.64
N GLN A 238 -19.43 -11.96 -1.01
CA GLN A 238 -19.68 -12.08 0.43
C GLN A 238 -18.50 -11.55 1.27
N GLU A 239 -17.27 -11.86 0.88
CA GLU A 239 -16.05 -11.37 1.53
C GLU A 239 -15.92 -9.85 1.39
N LEU A 240 -16.25 -9.31 0.22
CA LEU A 240 -16.29 -7.87 -0.02
C LEU A 240 -17.26 -7.18 0.95
N GLU A 241 -18.50 -7.69 1.05
CA GLU A 241 -19.51 -7.11 1.94
C GLU A 241 -19.03 -7.10 3.41
N GLN A 242 -18.49 -8.21 3.88
CA GLN A 242 -17.94 -8.33 5.24
C GLN A 242 -16.77 -7.37 5.49
N GLU A 243 -15.80 -7.28 4.56
CA GLU A 243 -14.66 -6.39 4.72
C GLU A 243 -15.07 -4.91 4.64
N GLU A 244 -16.09 -4.56 3.85
CA GLU A 244 -16.67 -3.22 3.81
C GLU A 244 -17.35 -2.83 5.12
N GLU A 245 -18.13 -3.74 5.72
CA GLU A 245 -18.70 -3.55 7.05
C GLU A 245 -17.63 -3.31 8.10
N ILE A 246 -16.61 -4.18 8.14
CA ILE A 246 -15.48 -4.06 9.08
C ILE A 246 -14.77 -2.72 8.90
N ARG A 247 -14.52 -2.30 7.66
CA ARG A 247 -13.87 -1.03 7.34
C ARG A 247 -14.71 0.16 7.81
N ASN A 248 -16.03 0.10 7.61
CA ASN A 248 -16.95 1.16 8.02
C ASN A 248 -17.00 1.28 9.55
N ILE A 249 -17.07 0.15 10.26
CA ILE A 249 -17.00 0.10 11.73
C ILE A 249 -15.67 0.69 12.23
N ALA A 250 -14.54 0.32 11.62
CA ALA A 250 -13.22 0.86 11.97
C ALA A 250 -13.16 2.39 11.78
N LYS A 251 -13.68 2.90 10.66
CA LYS A 251 -13.77 4.35 10.39
C LYS A 251 -14.63 5.08 11.42
N GLN A 252 -15.78 4.52 11.78
CA GLN A 252 -16.66 5.10 12.81
C GLN A 252 -15.99 5.14 14.18
N LYS A 253 -15.35 4.04 14.60
CA LYS A 253 -14.59 3.97 15.85
C LYS A 253 -13.46 5.01 15.89
N ASN A 254 -12.72 5.18 14.80
CA ASN A 254 -11.65 6.18 14.73
C ASN A 254 -12.19 7.61 14.82
N LYS A 255 -13.32 7.90 14.16
CA LYS A 255 -14.00 9.20 14.26
C LYS A 255 -14.46 9.49 15.70
N LEU A 256 -15.05 8.50 16.37
CA LEU A 256 -15.47 8.63 17.77
C LEU A 256 -14.29 8.89 18.71
N LYS A 257 -13.19 8.14 18.56
CA LYS A 257 -11.95 8.36 19.33
C LYS A 257 -11.39 9.78 19.11
N GLN A 258 -11.46 10.28 17.88
CA GLN A 258 -11.00 11.63 17.56
C GLN A 258 -11.87 12.69 18.24
N ILE A 259 -13.20 12.52 18.24
CA ILE A 259 -14.14 13.42 18.93
C ILE A 259 -13.87 13.42 20.44
N GLN A 260 -13.74 12.24 21.06
CA GLN A 260 -13.45 12.12 22.50
C GLN A 260 -12.17 12.85 22.91
N ARG A 261 -11.11 12.77 22.08
CA ARG A 261 -9.86 13.51 22.33
C ARG A 261 -10.03 15.02 22.26
N ILE A 262 -10.94 15.52 21.42
CA ILE A 262 -11.17 16.96 21.23
C ILE A 262 -12.09 17.51 22.33
N THR A 263 -13.13 16.77 22.71
CA THR A 263 -14.13 17.24 23.68
C THR A 263 -13.69 17.10 25.14
N GLY A 264 -12.54 16.44 25.41
CA GLY A 264 -11.98 16.28 26.75
C GLY A 264 -12.86 15.49 27.72
N CYS A 265 -13.93 14.86 27.23
CA CYS A 265 -14.92 14.19 28.05
C CYS A 265 -14.49 12.73 28.26
N LEU A 266 -13.80 12.47 29.37
CA LEU A 266 -13.71 11.14 29.97
C LEU A 266 -15.09 10.83 30.57
N ILE A 267 -15.80 9.86 30.00
CA ILE A 267 -16.94 9.21 30.66
C ILE A 267 -16.37 8.13 31.58
#